data_AF-A0AAX2BT67-F1
#
_entry.id   AF-A0AAX2BT67-F1
#
_cell.length_a   1.000
_cell.length_b   1.000
_cell.length_c   1.000
_cell.angle_alpha   90.00
_cell.angle_beta   90.00
_cell.angle_gamma   90.00
#
_symmetry.space_group_name_H-M   'P 1'
#
loop_
_entity.id
_entity.type
_entity.pdbx_description
1 polymer ?
#
loop_
_entity_poly.entity_id
_entity_poly.type
_entity_poly.pdbx_seq_one_letter_code
_entity_poly.pdbx_strand_id
1 'polypeptide(L)'
;MNIETVNELIRSLESAGDLSIREQKFLKLAKEFRICSASLDAAIKTGNVLADQNSQLAAENAALKDINAWCKTDAFKNMYREFKTAEAIGCSDVDCMHDAMLVAIMHAPDTPATDRIVAGIKADGVESGIKTIMTMLNHQAPGVSDAINVLRVHSSELREGADK
;
A
#
# COMPACT_ATOMS: atom_id res chain seq x y z
N MET A 1 -59.82 -30.15 20.38
CA MET A 1 -59.59 -28.72 20.08
C MET A 1 -60.91 -28.13 19.61
N ASN A 2 -61.42 -27.07 20.26
CA ASN A 2 -62.70 -26.45 19.88
C ASN A 2 -62.47 -25.25 18.94
N ILE A 3 -63.53 -24.77 18.28
CA ILE A 3 -63.45 -23.68 17.30
C ILE A 3 -62.95 -22.36 17.92
N GLU A 4 -63.28 -22.07 19.19
CA GLU A 4 -62.78 -20.88 19.89
C GLU A 4 -61.25 -20.91 20.08
N THR A 5 -60.69 -22.08 20.43
CA THR A 5 -59.22 -22.20 20.59
C THR A 5 -58.50 -21.94 19.28
N VAL A 6 -59.10 -22.36 18.14
CA VAL A 6 -58.55 -22.11 16.81
C VAL A 6 -58.62 -20.62 16.47
N ASN A 7 -59.75 -19.96 16.76
CA ASN A 7 -59.95 -18.55 16.48
C ASN A 7 -59.03 -17.64 17.31
N GLU A 8 -58.76 -18.00 18.57
CA GLU A 8 -57.78 -17.29 19.41
C GLU A 8 -56.35 -17.48 18.89
N LEU A 9 -56.01 -18.68 18.42
CA LEU A 9 -54.69 -18.96 17.84
C LEU A 9 -54.46 -18.16 16.55
N ILE A 10 -55.45 -18.10 15.66
CA ILE A 10 -55.39 -17.31 14.42
C ILE A 10 -55.19 -15.83 14.77
N ARG A 11 -55.99 -15.29 15.70
CA ARG A 11 -55.90 -13.88 16.12
C ARG A 11 -54.56 -13.56 16.78
N SER A 12 -54.00 -14.50 17.54
CA SER A 12 -52.67 -14.40 18.15
C SER A 12 -51.57 -14.36 17.09
N LEU A 13 -51.62 -15.26 16.10
CA LEU A 13 -50.66 -15.31 14.99
C LEU A 13 -50.75 -14.09 14.06
N GLU A 14 -51.96 -13.58 13.81
CA GLU A 14 -52.18 -12.38 12.99
C GLU A 14 -51.77 -11.08 13.72
N SER A 15 -51.97 -11.00 15.04
CA SER A 15 -51.56 -9.84 15.85
C SER A 15 -50.09 -9.81 16.22
N ALA A 16 -49.41 -10.96 16.25
CA ALA A 16 -47.98 -11.04 16.55
C ALA A 16 -47.12 -10.30 15.52
N GLY A 17 -47.56 -10.18 14.26
CA GLY A 17 -46.83 -9.46 13.21
C GLY A 17 -45.43 -10.02 12.94
N ASP A 18 -45.14 -11.23 13.42
CA ASP A 18 -43.83 -11.86 13.31
C ASP A 18 -43.57 -12.31 11.87
N LEU A 19 -42.35 -12.05 11.40
CA LEU A 19 -41.91 -12.56 10.11
C LEU A 19 -42.02 -14.09 10.08
N SER A 20 -42.62 -14.60 9.01
CA SER A 20 -42.63 -16.03 8.72
C SER A 20 -41.21 -16.58 8.64
N ILE A 21 -41.06 -17.89 8.89
CA ILE A 21 -39.77 -18.60 8.77
C ILE A 21 -39.10 -18.34 7.41
N ARG A 22 -39.90 -18.17 6.35
CA ARG A 22 -39.42 -17.82 5.01
C ARG A 22 -38.81 -16.42 4.97
N GLU A 23 -39.51 -15.41 5.48
CA GLU A 23 -39.03 -14.03 5.50
C GLU A 23 -37.78 -13.88 6.38
N GLN A 24 -37.71 -14.58 7.52
CA GLN A 24 -36.51 -14.62 8.36
C GLN A 24 -35.30 -15.20 7.60
N LYS A 25 -35.48 -16.30 6.86
CA LYS A 25 -34.43 -16.90 6.03
C LYS A 25 -33.99 -15.95 4.91
N PHE A 26 -34.92 -15.26 4.25
CA PHE A 26 -34.59 -14.25 3.24
C PHE A 26 -33.82 -13.07 3.82
N LEU A 27 -34.20 -12.56 4.98
CA LEU A 27 -33.46 -11.48 5.64
C LEU A 27 -32.04 -11.92 6.03
N LYS A 28 -31.87 -13.15 6.52
CA LYS A 28 -30.54 -13.68 6.82
C LYS A 28 -29.68 -13.77 5.56
N LEU A 29 -30.22 -14.32 4.48
CA LEU A 29 -29.54 -14.41 3.19
C LEU A 29 -29.19 -13.01 2.64
N ALA A 30 -30.11 -12.05 2.73
CA ALA A 30 -29.87 -10.68 2.27
C ALA A 30 -28.74 -9.99 3.07
N LYS A 31 -28.66 -10.24 4.39
CA LYS A 31 -27.56 -9.75 5.23
C LYS A 31 -26.22 -10.35 4.80
N GLU A 32 -26.17 -11.67 4.60
CA GLU A 32 -24.96 -12.36 4.14
C GLU A 32 -24.53 -11.88 2.75
N PHE A 33 -25.47 -11.72 1.82
CA PHE A 33 -25.19 -11.18 0.49
C PHE A 33 -24.64 -9.76 0.54
N ARG A 34 -25.20 -8.88 1.39
CA ARG A 34 -24.70 -7.52 1.59
C ARG A 34 -23.26 -7.51 2.13
N ILE A 35 -22.95 -8.38 3.09
CA ILE A 35 -21.59 -8.54 3.63
C ILE A 35 -20.63 -9.03 2.53
N CYS A 36 -21.06 -10.02 1.74
CA CYS A 36 -20.28 -10.55 0.63
C CYS A 36 -19.99 -9.47 -0.42
N SER A 37 -21.00 -8.69 -0.81
CA SER A 37 -20.84 -7.58 -1.75
C SER A 37 -19.83 -6.55 -1.24
N ALA A 38 -19.95 -6.12 0.02
CA ALA A 38 -19.01 -5.16 0.60
C ALA A 38 -17.57 -5.69 0.67
N SER A 39 -17.41 -6.98 0.97
CA SER A 39 -16.10 -7.65 0.95
C SER A 39 -15.51 -7.69 -0.47
N LEU A 40 -16.35 -8.00 -1.47
CA LEU A 40 -15.94 -8.02 -2.87
C LEU A 40 -15.51 -6.63 -3.35
N ASP A 41 -16.25 -5.59 -3.01
CA ASP A 41 -15.91 -4.21 -3.35
C ASP A 41 -14.56 -3.79 -2.74
N ALA A 42 -14.31 -4.16 -1.48
CA ALA A 42 -13.03 -3.91 -0.82
C ALA A 42 -11.87 -4.67 -1.49
N ALA A 43 -12.09 -5.92 -1.88
CA ALA A 43 -11.10 -6.72 -2.59
C ALA A 43 -10.77 -6.12 -3.97
N ILE A 44 -11.78 -5.71 -4.74
CA ILE A 44 -11.60 -5.06 -6.05
C ILE A 44 -10.81 -3.76 -5.89
N LYS A 45 -11.19 -2.91 -4.93
CA LYS A 45 -10.46 -1.66 -4.65
C LYS A 45 -8.99 -1.93 -4.34
N THR A 46 -8.72 -2.93 -3.50
CA THR A 46 -7.35 -3.32 -3.14
C THR A 46 -6.58 -3.84 -4.35
N GLY A 47 -7.21 -4.69 -5.17
CA GLY A 47 -6.61 -5.22 -6.40
C GLY A 47 -6.22 -4.13 -7.39
N ASN A 48 -7.07 -3.11 -7.57
CA ASN A 48 -6.78 -1.98 -8.45
C ASN A 48 -5.58 -1.16 -7.95
N VAL A 49 -5.52 -0.86 -6.65
CA VAL A 49 -4.37 -0.15 -6.06
C VAL A 49 -3.06 -0.92 -6.27
N LEU A 50 -3.08 -2.24 -6.07
CA LEU A 50 -1.90 -3.09 -6.30
C LEU A 50 -1.50 -3.13 -7.78
N ALA A 51 -2.46 -3.14 -8.71
CA ALA A 51 -2.18 -3.09 -10.14
C ALA A 51 -1.51 -1.75 -10.52
N ASP A 52 -1.99 -0.63 -9.99
CA ASP A 52 -1.40 0.70 -10.22
C ASP A 52 0.02 0.78 -9.67
N GLN A 53 0.25 0.31 -8.44
CA GLN A 53 1.58 0.23 -7.84
C GLN A 53 2.55 -0.62 -8.68
N ASN A 54 2.10 -1.79 -9.15
CA ASN A 54 2.91 -2.66 -10.00
C ASN A 54 3.26 -2.00 -11.34
N SER A 55 2.33 -1.24 -11.93
CA SER A 55 2.59 -0.48 -13.15
C SER A 55 3.66 0.59 -12.95
N GLN A 56 3.60 1.32 -11.84
CA GLN A 56 4.60 2.34 -11.49
C GLN A 56 5.98 1.72 -11.23
N LEU A 57 6.04 0.63 -10.45
CA LEU A 57 7.29 -0.11 -10.22
C LEU A 57 7.87 -0.68 -11.52
N ALA A 58 7.03 -1.14 -12.44
CA ALA A 58 7.49 -1.61 -13.75
C ALA A 58 8.12 -0.46 -14.56
N ALA A 59 7.56 0.76 -14.48
CA ALA A 59 8.13 1.94 -15.11
C ALA A 59 9.49 2.33 -14.51
N GLU A 60 9.63 2.35 -13.18
CA GLU A 60 10.92 2.59 -12.50
C GLU A 60 11.97 1.55 -12.90
N ASN A 61 11.58 0.27 -12.90
CA ASN A 61 12.45 -0.82 -13.31
C ASN A 61 12.91 -0.69 -14.77
N ALA A 62 12.05 -0.19 -15.66
CA ALA A 62 12.42 0.06 -17.05
C ALA A 62 13.46 1.21 -17.14
N ALA A 63 13.23 2.32 -16.43
CA ALA A 63 14.16 3.45 -16.39
C ALA A 63 15.53 3.07 -15.82
N LEU A 64 15.56 2.30 -14.71
CA LEU A 64 16.80 1.82 -14.10
C LEU A 64 17.56 0.84 -15.02
N LYS A 65 16.84 -0.02 -15.75
CA LYS A 65 17.46 -0.94 -16.73
C LYS A 65 18.06 -0.19 -17.91
N ASP A 66 17.42 0.89 -18.35
CA ASP A 66 17.91 1.72 -19.45
C ASP A 66 19.24 2.40 -19.07
N ILE A 67 19.34 2.97 -17.87
CA ILE A 67 20.60 3.55 -17.37
C ILE A 67 21.69 2.50 -17.20
N ASN A 68 21.34 1.31 -16.69
CA ASN A 68 22.30 0.20 -16.61
C ASN A 68 22.78 -0.24 -18.00
N ALA A 69 21.91 -0.23 -19.02
CA ALA A 69 22.28 -0.51 -20.40
C ALA A 69 23.20 0.58 -20.97
N TRP A 70 22.81 1.85 -20.85
CA TRP A 70 23.60 3.02 -21.26
C TRP A 70 25.01 3.03 -20.66
N CYS A 71 25.11 2.79 -19.35
CA CYS A 71 26.39 2.63 -18.65
C CYS A 71 27.22 1.51 -19.30
N LYS A 72 26.63 0.32 -19.48
CA LYS A 72 27.36 -0.88 -19.97
C LYS A 72 27.80 -0.81 -21.43
N THR A 73 27.10 -0.09 -22.30
CA THR A 73 27.40 -0.09 -23.74
C THR A 73 28.04 1.19 -24.24
N ASP A 74 27.55 2.37 -23.86
CA ASP A 74 27.87 3.61 -24.56
C ASP A 74 28.75 4.55 -23.75
N ALA A 75 28.45 4.76 -22.47
CA ALA A 75 29.20 5.72 -21.65
C ALA A 75 30.63 5.22 -21.34
N PHE A 76 30.77 4.03 -20.75
CA PHE A 76 32.09 3.53 -20.33
C PHE A 76 32.99 3.14 -21.51
N LYS A 77 32.43 2.65 -22.63
CA LYS A 77 33.23 2.26 -23.81
C LYS A 77 33.73 3.46 -24.61
N ASN A 78 32.88 4.45 -24.86
CA ASN A 78 33.29 5.66 -25.59
C ASN A 78 34.28 6.46 -24.75
N MET A 79 34.05 6.56 -23.44
CA MET A 79 34.98 7.24 -22.54
C MET A 79 36.32 6.51 -22.39
N TYR A 80 36.36 5.17 -22.29
CA TYR A 80 37.64 4.44 -22.26
C TYR A 80 38.46 4.69 -23.54
N ARG A 81 37.79 4.82 -24.69
CA ARG A 81 38.43 5.15 -25.97
C ARG A 81 38.96 6.60 -25.98
N GLU A 82 38.17 7.55 -25.49
CA GLU A 82 38.58 8.95 -25.36
C GLU A 82 39.75 9.11 -24.39
N PHE A 83 39.71 8.43 -23.23
CA PHE A 83 40.82 8.38 -22.28
C PHE A 83 42.10 7.84 -22.90
N LYS A 84 42.02 6.71 -23.62
CA LYS A 84 43.19 6.13 -24.31
C LYS A 84 43.76 7.05 -25.40
N THR A 85 42.90 7.86 -26.02
CA THR A 85 43.30 8.85 -27.01
C THR A 85 43.98 10.05 -26.36
N ALA A 86 43.46 10.53 -25.23
CA ALA A 86 44.06 11.60 -24.42
C ALA A 86 45.42 11.18 -23.82
N GLU A 87 45.51 9.94 -23.31
CA GLU A 87 46.76 9.35 -22.82
C GLU A 87 47.81 9.28 -23.93
N ALA A 88 47.42 8.91 -25.14
CA ALA A 88 48.31 8.81 -26.30
C ALA A 88 48.89 10.16 -26.77
N ILE A 89 48.24 11.28 -26.45
CA ILE A 89 48.73 12.65 -26.74
C ILE A 89 49.41 13.31 -25.53
N GLY A 90 49.62 12.56 -24.44
CA GLY A 90 50.34 13.02 -23.25
C GLY A 90 49.50 13.80 -22.24
N CYS A 91 48.16 13.83 -22.38
CA CYS A 91 47.27 14.34 -21.34
C CYS A 91 47.04 13.24 -20.30
N SER A 92 47.70 13.36 -19.15
CA SER A 92 47.69 12.34 -18.09
C SER A 92 46.72 12.60 -16.93
N ASP A 93 45.88 13.65 -16.99
CA ASP A 93 44.94 13.94 -15.90
C ASP A 93 43.76 12.95 -15.93
N VAL A 94 43.67 12.14 -14.88
CA VAL A 94 42.86 10.91 -14.74
C VAL A 94 41.39 11.23 -14.34
N ASP A 95 40.94 12.47 -14.47
CA ASP A 95 39.62 12.91 -13.98
C ASP A 95 38.43 12.42 -14.81
N CYS A 96 38.65 11.93 -16.03
CA CYS A 96 37.55 11.54 -16.92
C CYS A 96 36.67 10.40 -16.38
N MET A 97 37.23 9.43 -15.63
CA MET A 97 36.45 8.31 -15.08
C MET A 97 35.56 8.72 -13.91
N HIS A 98 36.04 9.64 -13.07
CA HIS A 98 35.26 10.19 -11.97
C HIS A 98 34.07 10.98 -12.53
N ASP A 99 34.30 11.78 -13.57
CA ASP A 99 33.26 12.61 -14.19
C ASP A 99 32.15 11.78 -14.83
N ALA A 100 32.44 10.65 -15.48
CA ALA A 100 31.38 9.79 -16.00
C ALA A 100 30.60 9.03 -14.93
N MET A 101 31.25 8.62 -13.82
CA MET A 101 30.52 8.08 -12.69
C MET A 101 29.62 9.15 -12.08
N LEU A 102 30.10 10.40 -11.97
CA LEU A 102 29.31 11.54 -11.51
C LEU A 102 28.12 11.79 -12.44
N VAL A 103 28.32 11.79 -13.75
CA VAL A 103 27.26 11.93 -14.75
C VAL A 103 26.25 10.80 -14.65
N ALA A 104 26.69 9.54 -14.51
CA ALA A 104 25.78 8.41 -14.34
C ALA A 104 24.94 8.50 -13.06
N ILE A 105 25.53 8.96 -11.95
CA ILE A 105 24.83 9.19 -10.69
C ILE A 105 23.87 10.38 -10.79
N MET A 106 24.27 11.47 -11.46
CA MET A 106 23.43 12.66 -11.69
C MET A 106 22.24 12.38 -12.62
N HIS A 107 22.33 11.37 -13.49
CA HIS A 107 21.23 10.96 -14.38
C HIS A 107 20.47 9.74 -13.85
N ALA A 108 20.76 9.25 -12.64
CA ALA A 108 19.98 8.18 -12.03
C ALA A 108 18.51 8.61 -11.94
N PRO A 109 17.56 7.72 -12.29
CA PRO A 109 16.16 8.10 -12.29
C PRO A 109 15.65 8.06 -10.85
N ASP A 110 14.80 9.01 -10.48
CA ASP A 110 14.12 8.97 -9.19
C ASP A 110 13.23 7.72 -9.09
N THR A 111 13.03 7.23 -7.87
CA THR A 111 12.22 6.03 -7.59
C THR A 111 11.05 6.32 -6.65
N PRO A 112 10.14 7.25 -7.00
CA PRO A 112 9.05 7.70 -6.12
C PRO A 112 8.06 6.59 -5.71
N ALA A 113 7.77 5.62 -6.57
CA ALA A 113 6.96 4.45 -6.22
C ALA A 113 7.67 3.55 -5.21
N THR A 114 8.97 3.32 -5.38
CA THR A 114 9.78 2.61 -4.38
C THR A 114 9.81 3.37 -3.05
N ASP A 115 9.98 4.69 -3.07
CA ASP A 115 10.00 5.53 -1.87
C ASP A 115 8.66 5.50 -1.13
N ARG A 116 7.54 5.55 -1.87
CA ARG A 116 6.18 5.38 -1.31
C ARG A 116 5.96 4.04 -0.65
N ILE A 117 6.48 2.96 -1.22
CA ILE A 117 6.40 1.62 -0.61
C ILE A 117 7.20 1.58 0.69
N VAL A 118 8.43 2.10 0.69
CA VAL A 118 9.27 2.15 1.90
C VAL A 118 8.60 2.97 3.00
N ALA A 119 8.01 4.12 2.64
CA ALA A 119 7.25 4.95 3.55
C ALA A 119 6.02 4.22 4.13
N GLY A 120 5.27 3.51 3.30
CA GLY A 120 4.16 2.65 3.71
C GLY A 120 4.59 1.57 4.70
N ILE A 121 5.71 0.89 4.44
CA ILE A 121 6.26 -0.13 5.34
C ILE A 121 6.69 0.48 6.69
N LYS A 122 7.31 1.67 6.67
CA LYS A 122 7.66 2.39 7.91
C LYS A 122 6.41 2.70 8.73
N ALA A 123 5.35 3.19 8.08
CA ALA A 123 4.07 3.45 8.74
C ALA A 123 3.42 2.17 9.30
N ASP A 124 3.43 1.07 8.55
CA ASP A 124 2.94 -0.23 9.03
C ASP A 124 3.71 -0.72 10.26
N GLY A 125 5.03 -0.45 10.31
CA GLY A 125 5.85 -0.71 11.49
C GLY A 125 5.40 0.08 12.72
N VAL A 126 5.06 1.36 12.55
CA VAL A 126 4.51 2.21 13.63
C VAL A 126 3.16 1.67 14.13
N GLU A 127 2.25 1.30 13.22
CA GLU A 127 0.96 0.71 13.57
C GLU A 127 1.09 -0.62 14.33
N SER A 128 2.05 -1.47 13.93
CA SER A 128 2.36 -2.70 14.66
C SER A 128 2.84 -2.42 16.09
N GLY A 129 3.65 -1.37 16.27
CA GLY A 129 4.05 -0.87 17.59
C GLY A 129 2.87 -0.39 18.43
N ILE A 130 1.95 0.39 17.85
CA ILE A 130 0.72 0.84 18.52
C ILE A 130 -0.11 -0.35 19.01
N LYS A 131 -0.29 -1.38 18.17
CA LYS A 131 -1.04 -2.59 18.54
C LYS A 131 -0.41 -3.32 19.73
N THR A 132 0.92 -3.39 19.75
CA THR A 132 1.69 -3.96 20.86
C THR A 132 1.47 -3.16 22.15
N ILE A 133 1.53 -1.83 22.08
CA ILE A 133 1.25 -0.93 23.22
C ILE A 133 -0.17 -1.14 23.74
N MET A 134 -1.17 -1.18 22.87
CA MET A 134 -2.57 -1.38 23.25
C MET A 134 -2.82 -2.73 23.93
N THR A 135 -2.01 -3.74 23.61
CA THR A 135 -2.11 -5.09 24.17
C THR A 135 -1.42 -5.19 25.53
N MET A 136 -0.25 -4.55 25.69
CA MET A 136 0.59 -4.70 26.89
C MET A 136 0.31 -3.66 27.97
N LEU A 137 -0.24 -2.50 27.62
CA LEU A 137 -0.48 -1.39 28.55
C LEU A 137 -1.96 -1.08 28.68
N ASN A 138 -2.31 -0.41 29.78
CA ASN A 138 -3.63 0.20 29.91
C ASN A 138 -3.72 1.41 28.95
N HIS A 139 -4.19 1.17 27.72
CA HIS A 139 -4.33 2.18 26.67
C HIS A 139 -5.31 3.32 27.00
N GLN A 140 -6.10 3.18 28.08
CA GLN A 140 -6.97 4.23 28.60
C GLN A 140 -6.25 5.17 29.58
N ALA A 141 -5.05 4.82 30.04
CA ALA A 141 -4.24 5.72 30.85
C ALA A 141 -3.86 6.95 30.00
N PRO A 142 -4.04 8.19 30.51
CA PRO A 142 -3.85 9.40 29.70
C PRO A 142 -2.53 9.45 28.94
N GLY A 143 -1.40 9.20 29.61
CA GLY A 143 -0.07 9.23 28.95
C GLY A 143 0.15 8.13 27.90
N VAL A 144 -0.52 6.98 28.02
CA VAL A 144 -0.45 5.92 27.00
C VAL A 144 -1.34 6.27 25.81
N SER A 145 -2.51 6.85 26.06
CA SER A 145 -3.43 7.32 25.03
C SER A 145 -2.80 8.43 24.19
N ASP A 146 -2.15 9.40 24.83
CA ASP A 146 -1.44 10.49 24.16
C ASP A 146 -0.29 9.95 23.30
N ALA A 147 0.50 9.01 23.82
CA ALA A 147 1.57 8.37 23.06
C ALA A 147 1.04 7.63 21.83
N ILE A 148 -0.07 6.88 21.96
CA ILE A 148 -0.72 6.22 20.82
C ILE A 148 -1.16 7.25 19.77
N ASN A 149 -1.73 8.38 20.18
CA ASN A 149 -2.18 9.41 19.26
C ASN A 149 -1.00 10.04 18.49
N VAL A 150 0.11 10.33 19.17
CA VAL A 150 1.34 10.83 18.52
C VAL A 150 1.85 9.81 17.49
N LEU A 151 1.89 8.53 17.84
CA LEU A 151 2.33 7.48 16.91
C LEU A 151 1.40 7.36 15.69
N ARG A 152 0.07 7.51 15.87
CA ARG A 152 -0.87 7.52 14.74
C ARG A 152 -0.65 8.70 13.80
N VAL A 153 -0.41 9.89 14.35
CA VAL A 153 -0.08 11.07 13.54
C VAL A 153 1.21 10.81 12.75
N HIS A 154 2.25 10.32 13.41
CA HIS A 154 3.53 10.01 12.77
C HIS A 154 3.38 8.95 11.64
N SER A 155 2.58 7.91 11.87
CA SER A 155 2.22 6.90 10.86
C SER A 155 1.54 7.53 9.63
N SER A 156 0.62 8.49 9.84
CA SER A 156 -0.03 9.24 8.74
C SER A 156 0.96 10.10 7.96
N GLU A 157 1.79 10.85 8.67
CA GLU A 157 2.81 11.73 8.06
C GLU A 157 3.80 10.95 7.21
N LEU A 158 4.20 9.76 7.64
CA LEU A 158 5.07 8.88 6.86
C LEU A 158 4.42 8.52 5.51
N ARG A 159 3.10 8.25 5.47
CA ARG A 159 2.40 7.92 4.22
C ARG A 159 2.21 9.12 3.30
N GLU A 160 1.85 10.27 3.86
CA GLU A 160 1.60 11.50 3.10
C GLU A 160 2.88 12.17 2.60
N GLY A 161 3.98 12.08 3.36
CA GLY A 161 5.26 12.67 2.99
C GLY A 161 5.93 12.03 1.78
N ALA A 162 5.48 10.85 1.35
CA ALA A 162 6.06 10.12 0.23
C ALA A 162 5.49 10.52 -1.15
N ASP A 163 4.46 11.38 -1.19
CA ASP A 163 3.92 11.97 -2.42
C ASP A 163 4.50 13.37 -2.73
N LYS A 164 5.46 13.87 -1.93
CA LYS A 164 6.17 15.15 -2.10
C LYS A 164 7.57 14.95 -2.66
#